data_AF-A0A7C3JXN6-F1
#
_entry.id   AF-A0A7C3JXN6-F1
#
_cell.length_a   1.000
_cell.length_b   1.000
_cell.length_c   1.000
_cell.angle_alpha   90.00
_cell.angle_beta   90.00
_cell.angle_gamma   90.00
#
_symmetry.space_group_name_H-M   'P 1'
#
loop_
_entity.id
_entity.type
_entity.pdbx_description
1 polymer ?
#
loop_
_entity_poly.entity_id
_entity_poly.type
_entity_poly.pdbx_seq_one_letter_code
_entity_poly.pdbx_strand_id
1 'polypeptide(L)'
;MADSARRGNGLRALEAETDAGPPSRLDDLLMALEARWGAHGPAHAGCSPAGVEVVPPMDVIEKGGCLYVEVELPGLTADAIHLEVADDVLTVSGEKQDKRASHEDAYLRAERCYGTFRRYVPLPADANLDLVEARFEDGVLTIAVPLMGGEAQPG
;
A
#
# COMPACT_ATOMS: atom_id res chain seq x y z
N MET A 1 -58.55 -38.60 19.38
CA MET A 1 -57.23 -38.19 19.87
C MET A 1 -56.35 -38.07 18.63
N ALA A 2 -56.38 -36.92 17.94
CA ALA A 2 -55.43 -35.79 18.10
C ALA A 2 -54.00 -36.25 17.74
N ASP A 3 -53.24 -35.65 16.83
CA ASP A 3 -53.27 -34.32 16.24
C ASP A 3 -52.44 -34.31 14.94
N SER A 4 -52.77 -33.41 14.01
CA SER A 4 -52.06 -33.17 12.76
C SER A 4 -51.20 -31.93 12.89
N ALA A 5 -49.94 -31.98 12.49
CA ALA A 5 -49.13 -30.83 12.08
C ALA A 5 -47.75 -31.34 11.64
N ARG A 6 -46.95 -30.75 10.76
CA ARG A 6 -47.02 -29.71 9.72
C ARG A 6 -45.59 -29.71 9.13
N ARG A 7 -45.47 -29.54 7.80
CA ARG A 7 -44.51 -28.67 7.07
C ARG A 7 -43.00 -28.83 7.30
N GLY A 8 -42.22 -28.78 6.21
CA GLY A 8 -40.86 -28.24 6.28
C GLY A 8 -39.89 -28.70 5.21
N ASN A 9 -40.04 -28.18 3.99
CA ASN A 9 -38.97 -28.14 2.99
C ASN A 9 -37.80 -27.29 3.51
N GLY A 10 -36.55 -27.67 3.24
CA GLY A 10 -35.41 -26.81 3.52
C GLY A 10 -34.07 -27.50 3.70
N LEU A 11 -33.54 -28.13 2.65
CA LEU A 11 -32.09 -28.24 2.52
C LEU A 11 -31.56 -26.83 2.19
N ARG A 12 -31.28 -26.04 3.23
CA ARG A 12 -30.42 -24.87 3.08
C ARG A 12 -28.98 -25.39 3.09
N ALA A 13 -28.28 -25.20 1.98
CA ALA A 13 -26.83 -25.15 2.01
C ALA A 13 -26.45 -24.05 3.02
N LEU A 14 -25.84 -24.46 4.13
CA LEU A 14 -25.11 -23.53 4.98
C LEU A 14 -23.89 -23.12 4.16
N GLU A 15 -23.92 -21.86 3.74
CA GLU A 15 -22.75 -21.13 3.27
C GLU A 15 -21.65 -21.33 4.32
N ALA A 16 -20.48 -21.78 3.85
CA ALA A 16 -19.30 -21.83 4.68
C ALA A 16 -18.92 -20.39 5.03
N GLU A 17 -19.36 -19.93 6.21
CA GLU A 17 -18.71 -18.82 6.88
C GLU A 17 -17.24 -19.20 7.04
N THR A 18 -16.39 -18.63 6.19
CA THR A 18 -14.95 -18.66 6.40
C THR A 18 -14.70 -17.61 7.47
N ASP A 19 -14.83 -18.03 8.73
CA ASP A 19 -14.37 -17.26 9.88
C ASP A 19 -12.85 -17.11 9.75
N ALA A 20 -12.44 -16.05 9.06
CA ALA A 20 -11.05 -15.60 9.06
C ALA A 20 -10.77 -15.04 10.46
N GLY A 21 -10.51 -15.95 11.41
CA GLY A 21 -10.00 -15.62 12.73
C GLY A 21 -8.76 -14.73 12.63
N PRO A 22 -8.37 -14.05 13.72
CA PRO A 22 -7.29 -13.08 13.69
C PRO A 22 -6.00 -13.74 13.15
N PRO A 23 -5.25 -13.01 12.29
CA PRO A 23 -4.12 -13.58 11.56
C PRO A 23 -3.15 -14.31 12.49
N SER A 24 -2.97 -15.61 12.24
CA SER A 24 -2.17 -16.50 13.11
C SER A 24 -0.66 -16.35 12.93
N ARG A 25 -0.24 -15.43 12.06
CA ARG A 25 1.15 -15.10 11.76
C ARG A 25 1.40 -13.63 12.08
N LEU A 26 2.53 -13.34 12.76
CA LEU A 26 2.96 -11.98 13.09
C LEU A 26 3.01 -11.06 11.84
N ASP A 27 3.36 -11.62 10.68
CA ASP A 27 3.42 -10.89 9.40
C ASP A 27 2.03 -10.44 8.92
N ASP A 28 1.02 -11.32 9.00
CA ASP A 28 -0.36 -11.02 8.58
C ASP A 28 -1.04 -10.04 9.56
N LEU A 29 -0.64 -10.10 10.83
CA LEU A 29 -1.07 -9.20 11.89
C LEU A 29 -0.41 -7.82 11.74
N LEU A 30 0.88 -7.76 11.35
CA LEU A 30 1.55 -6.52 10.99
C LEU A 30 0.90 -5.87 9.76
N MET A 31 0.63 -6.64 8.71
CA MET A 31 -0.02 -6.15 7.48
C MET A 31 -1.44 -5.63 7.75
N ALA A 32 -2.23 -6.33 8.57
CA ALA A 32 -3.56 -5.87 8.98
C ALA A 32 -3.53 -4.66 9.94
N LEU A 33 -2.48 -4.54 10.75
CA LEU A 33 -2.26 -3.41 11.66
C LEU A 33 -1.78 -2.16 10.90
N GLU A 34 -0.90 -2.33 9.92
CA GLU A 34 -0.41 -1.28 9.02
C GLU A 34 -1.54 -0.75 8.13
N ALA A 35 -2.40 -1.64 7.62
CA ALA A 35 -3.61 -1.27 6.88
C ALA A 35 -4.64 -0.52 7.73
N ARG A 36 -4.67 -0.74 9.05
CA ARG A 36 -5.66 -0.13 9.96
C ARG A 36 -5.17 1.14 10.65
N TRP A 37 -3.86 1.34 10.80
CA TRP A 37 -3.30 2.43 11.61
C TRP A 37 -2.16 3.24 11.00
N GLY A 38 -1.79 3.03 9.73
CA GLY A 38 -0.95 3.96 8.97
C GLY A 38 0.24 4.52 9.76
N ALA A 39 1.28 3.71 9.98
CA ALA A 39 2.60 4.16 10.43
C ALA A 39 2.62 5.34 11.43
N HIS A 40 2.08 5.16 12.64
CA HIS A 40 2.31 6.08 13.76
C HIS A 40 3.07 5.38 14.89
N GLY A 41 4.37 5.20 14.67
CA GLY A 41 5.35 4.89 15.71
C GLY A 41 6.70 5.49 15.34
N PRO A 42 7.39 6.22 16.25
CA PRO A 42 8.65 6.86 15.94
C PRO A 42 9.75 5.79 15.97
N ALA A 43 9.99 5.10 14.86
CA ALA A 43 11.16 4.26 14.72
C ALA A 43 11.55 4.16 13.24
N HIS A 44 12.50 5.01 12.86
CA HIS A 44 13.31 4.93 11.64
C HIS A 44 12.54 5.05 10.31
N ALA A 45 12.26 6.30 9.94
CA ALA A 45 12.07 6.63 8.53
C ALA A 45 13.23 6.03 7.71
N GLY A 46 12.92 5.09 6.81
CA GLY A 46 13.80 4.68 5.72
C GLY A 46 14.29 3.23 5.73
N CYS A 47 14.49 2.56 6.88
CA CYS A 47 15.04 1.20 6.92
C CYS A 47 14.19 0.26 7.77
N SER A 48 13.73 -0.85 7.19
CA SER A 48 13.15 -1.95 7.95
C SER A 48 14.17 -2.53 8.95
N PRO A 49 13.75 -2.92 10.16
CA PRO A 49 14.62 -3.56 11.15
C PRO A 49 15.25 -4.88 10.67
N ALA A 50 14.69 -5.50 9.62
CA ALA A 50 15.28 -6.68 8.97
C ALA A 50 16.42 -6.34 7.98
N GLY A 51 16.63 -5.06 7.66
CA GLY A 51 17.76 -4.59 6.83
C GLY A 51 17.68 -4.88 5.34
N VAL A 52 16.55 -5.41 4.85
CA VAL A 52 16.37 -5.80 3.44
C VAL A 52 15.43 -4.85 2.69
N GLU A 53 14.48 -4.22 3.42
CA GLU A 53 13.43 -3.41 2.82
C GLU A 53 13.52 -1.95 3.26
N VAL A 54 13.51 -1.04 2.30
CA VAL A 54 13.38 0.40 2.51
C VAL A 54 11.91 0.72 2.68
N VAL A 55 11.59 1.61 3.61
CA VAL A 55 10.23 2.14 3.82
C VAL A 55 10.23 3.62 3.46
N PRO A 56 10.03 3.97 2.18
CA PRO A 56 10.02 5.37 1.73
C PRO A 56 8.91 6.15 2.43
N PRO A 57 9.16 7.37 2.92
CA PRO A 57 8.10 8.27 3.40
C PRO A 57 7.02 8.46 2.33
N MET A 58 5.76 8.54 2.77
CA MET A 58 4.62 8.67 1.87
C MET A 58 3.48 9.41 2.55
N ASP A 59 2.87 10.32 1.81
CA ASP A 59 1.63 11.00 2.16
C ASP A 59 0.48 10.50 1.26
N VAL A 60 -0.72 10.42 1.84
CA VAL A 60 -1.95 10.07 1.14
C VAL A 60 -2.99 11.14 1.46
N ILE A 61 -3.43 11.88 0.44
CA ILE A 61 -4.19 13.12 0.61
C ILE A 61 -5.40 13.06 -0.32
N GLU A 62 -6.61 13.11 0.25
CA GLU A 62 -7.82 13.35 -0.54
C GLU A 62 -8.09 14.85 -0.59
N LYS A 63 -8.17 15.43 -1.81
CA LYS A 63 -8.56 16.83 -2.00
C LYS A 63 -9.18 17.02 -3.38
N GLY A 64 -10.23 17.85 -3.46
CA GLY A 64 -10.84 18.23 -4.74
C GLY A 64 -11.35 17.04 -5.56
N GLY A 65 -11.86 15.99 -4.91
CA GLY A 65 -12.37 14.81 -5.62
C GLY A 65 -11.29 13.91 -6.23
N CYS A 66 -10.05 14.03 -5.75
CA CYS A 66 -8.92 13.22 -6.19
C CYS A 66 -8.13 12.76 -4.96
N LEU A 67 -7.68 11.50 -5.00
CA LEU A 67 -6.73 10.94 -4.05
C LEU A 67 -5.31 11.12 -4.60
N TYR A 68 -4.46 11.80 -3.85
CA TYR A 68 -3.05 11.97 -4.17
C TYR A 68 -2.21 11.06 -3.27
N VAL A 69 -1.29 10.31 -3.88
CA VAL A 69 -0.26 9.54 -3.17
C VAL A 69 1.09 10.13 -3.54
N GLU A 70 1.81 10.63 -2.54
CA GLU A 70 3.12 11.26 -2.71
C GLU A 70 4.18 10.43 -1.99
N VAL A 71 5.20 9.94 -2.69
CA VAL A 71 6.23 9.05 -2.14
C VAL A 71 7.62 9.62 -2.39
N GLU A 72 8.41 9.77 -1.31
CA GLU A 72 9.80 10.24 -1.41
C GLU A 72 10.74 9.11 -1.87
N LEU A 73 11.25 9.22 -3.10
CA LEU A 73 12.12 8.24 -3.74
C LEU A 73 13.41 8.88 -4.31
N PRO A 74 14.20 9.60 -3.48
CA PRO A 74 15.37 10.33 -3.95
C PRO A 74 16.46 9.40 -4.48
N GLY A 75 17.00 9.76 -5.64
CA GLY A 75 18.07 9.03 -6.31
C GLY A 75 17.61 7.87 -7.20
N LEU A 76 16.30 7.67 -7.35
CA LEU A 76 15.73 6.78 -8.35
C LEU A 76 15.46 7.51 -9.67
N THR A 77 15.30 6.74 -10.72
CA THR A 77 14.78 7.15 -12.02
C THR A 77 13.38 6.54 -12.18
N ALA A 78 12.53 7.13 -13.03
CA ALA A 78 11.13 6.70 -13.16
C ALA A 78 10.99 5.23 -13.63
N ASP A 79 11.94 4.73 -14.41
CA ASP A 79 12.00 3.33 -14.87
C ASP A 79 12.34 2.33 -13.76
N ALA A 80 12.89 2.79 -12.62
CA ALA A 80 13.15 1.98 -11.44
C ALA A 80 11.92 1.86 -10.50
N ILE A 81 10.79 2.46 -10.88
CA ILE A 81 9.55 2.50 -10.10
C ILE A 81 8.48 1.68 -10.83
N HIS A 82 7.83 0.78 -10.10
CA HIS A 82 6.75 -0.06 -10.59
C HIS A 82 5.46 0.25 -9.84
N LEU A 83 4.40 0.53 -10.60
CA LEU A 83 3.06 0.78 -10.10
C LEU A 83 2.14 -0.35 -10.57
N GLU A 84 1.37 -0.90 -9.63
CA GLU A 84 0.40 -1.95 -9.88
C GLU A 84 -0.86 -1.66 -9.08
N VAL A 85 -2.04 -1.96 -9.65
CA VAL A 85 -3.29 -1.97 -8.91
C VAL A 85 -3.89 -3.38 -9.01
N ALA A 86 -4.09 -4.00 -7.85
CA ALA A 86 -4.73 -5.30 -7.73
C ALA A 86 -5.59 -5.33 -6.46
N ASP A 87 -6.78 -5.92 -6.54
CA ASP A 87 -7.72 -6.06 -5.41
C ASP A 87 -7.96 -4.74 -4.64
N ASP A 88 -8.21 -3.65 -5.38
CA ASP A 88 -8.40 -2.29 -4.85
C ASP A 88 -7.21 -1.73 -4.04
N VAL A 89 -6.00 -2.25 -4.27
CA VAL A 89 -4.75 -1.77 -3.65
C VAL A 89 -3.77 -1.28 -4.70
N LEU A 90 -3.38 -0.02 -4.61
CA LEU A 90 -2.24 0.55 -5.32
C LEU A 90 -0.95 0.13 -4.63
N THR A 91 -0.07 -0.54 -5.37
CA THR A 91 1.27 -0.95 -4.94
C THR A 91 2.31 -0.10 -5.65
N VAL A 92 3.16 0.57 -4.88
CA VAL A 92 4.35 1.28 -5.35
C VAL A 92 5.58 0.48 -4.94
N SER A 93 6.37 0.03 -5.90
CA SER A 93 7.53 -0.83 -5.62
C SER A 93 8.75 -0.49 -6.47
N GLY A 94 9.91 -0.97 -6.05
CA GLY A 94 11.17 -0.78 -6.77
C GLY A 94 12.37 -1.13 -5.91
N GLU A 95 13.57 -0.73 -6.35
CA GLU A 95 14.82 -0.96 -5.64
C GLU A 95 15.70 0.29 -5.62
N LYS A 96 16.08 0.71 -4.41
CA LYS A 96 17.10 1.75 -4.22
C LYS A 96 18.47 1.11 -4.13
N GLN A 97 19.14 1.03 -5.27
CA GLN A 97 20.47 0.43 -5.38
C GLN A 97 21.52 1.22 -4.63
N ASP A 98 22.39 0.50 -3.94
CA ASP A 98 23.59 1.07 -3.34
C ASP A 98 24.68 1.24 -4.39
N LYS A 99 24.78 2.44 -4.96
CA LYS A 99 25.81 2.79 -5.95
C LYS A 99 27.16 3.14 -5.31
N ARG A 100 27.37 2.83 -4.02
CA ARG A 100 28.67 2.96 -3.36
C ARG A 100 29.65 1.96 -3.97
N ALA A 101 30.28 2.38 -5.06
CA ALA A 101 31.31 1.64 -5.76
C ALA A 101 32.54 1.54 -4.85
N SER A 102 32.95 0.30 -4.57
CA SER A 102 34.10 -0.11 -3.75
C SER A 102 33.85 -0.19 -2.24
N HIS A 103 34.15 -1.37 -1.69
CA HIS A 103 34.36 -1.61 -0.26
C HIS A 103 35.62 -0.88 0.28
N GLU A 104 36.21 0.04 -0.48
CA GLU A 104 37.48 0.71 -0.17
C GLU A 104 37.28 2.02 0.60
N ASP A 105 36.08 2.60 0.58
CA ASP A 105 35.77 3.85 1.27
C ASP A 105 35.51 3.64 2.78
N ALA A 106 36.23 4.40 3.62
CA ALA A 106 36.02 4.45 5.05
C ALA A 106 34.86 5.41 5.39
N TYR A 107 33.64 4.87 5.45
CA TYR A 107 32.46 5.63 5.89
C TYR A 107 32.58 6.05 7.36
N LEU A 108 32.58 7.36 7.63
CA LEU A 108 32.48 7.88 9.00
C LEU A 108 31.06 7.71 9.57
N ARG A 109 30.04 7.72 8.69
CA ARG A 109 28.62 7.52 9.01
C ARG A 109 27.85 7.09 7.76
N ALA A 110 26.92 6.15 7.92
CA ALA A 110 26.01 5.71 6.86
C ALA A 110 24.57 5.69 7.41
N GLU A 111 23.73 6.62 6.94
CA GLU A 111 22.32 6.76 7.36
C GLU A 111 21.34 6.47 6.21
N ARG A 112 21.85 6.48 4.98
CA ARG A 112 21.04 6.22 3.79
C ARG A 112 20.68 4.74 3.71
N CYS A 113 19.40 4.48 3.53
CA CYS A 113 18.84 3.17 3.31
C CYS A 113 18.85 2.80 1.82
N TYR A 114 19.12 1.52 1.55
CA TYR A 114 19.16 0.91 0.23
C TYR A 114 18.51 -0.47 0.31
N GLY A 115 18.02 -0.97 -0.82
CA GLY A 115 17.26 -2.21 -0.90
C GLY A 115 15.94 -2.04 -1.63
N THR A 116 15.16 -3.11 -1.65
CA THR A 116 13.82 -3.11 -2.26
C THR A 116 12.86 -2.29 -1.41
N PHE A 117 11.81 -1.74 -2.02
CA PHE A 117 10.70 -1.14 -1.29
C PHE A 117 9.36 -1.57 -1.88
N ARG A 118 8.35 -1.62 -1.01
CA ARG A 118 6.94 -1.79 -1.37
C ARG A 118 6.10 -0.91 -0.45
N ARG A 119 5.20 -0.12 -1.04
CA ARG A 119 4.20 0.67 -0.33
C ARG A 119 2.83 0.28 -0.88
N TYR A 120 1.90 0.05 0.03
CA TYR A 120 0.52 -0.31 -0.29
C TYR A 120 -0.41 0.84 0.10
N VAL A 121 -1.31 1.18 -0.81
CA VAL A 121 -2.35 2.19 -0.59
C VAL A 121 -3.68 1.60 -1.01
N PRO A 122 -4.57 1.27 -0.06
CA PRO A 122 -5.94 0.93 -0.37
C PRO A 122 -6.61 2.08 -1.10
N LEU A 123 -7.24 1.77 -2.23
CA LEU A 123 -7.98 2.74 -3.02
C LEU A 123 -9.45 2.76 -2.56
N PRO A 124 -10.09 3.94 -2.55
CA PRO A 124 -11.53 4.05 -2.36
C PRO A 124 -12.30 3.25 -3.42
N ALA A 125 -13.49 2.76 -3.06
CA ALA A 125 -14.34 1.98 -3.96
C ALA A 125 -14.82 2.78 -5.20
N ASP A 126 -14.78 4.11 -5.11
CA ASP A 126 -15.12 5.03 -6.20
C ASP A 126 -13.89 5.59 -6.91
N ALA A 127 -12.70 4.99 -6.77
CA ALA A 127 -11.53 5.36 -7.55
C ALA A 127 -11.73 5.10 -9.05
N ASN A 128 -11.42 6.09 -9.88
CA ASN A 128 -11.44 5.99 -11.34
C ASN A 128 -10.05 5.62 -11.86
N LEU A 129 -9.82 4.32 -12.04
CA LEU A 129 -8.51 3.80 -12.48
C LEU A 129 -8.17 4.14 -13.94
N ASP A 130 -9.17 4.47 -14.77
CA ASP A 130 -8.97 4.82 -16.17
C ASP A 130 -8.33 6.21 -16.36
N LEU A 131 -8.36 7.04 -15.32
CA LEU A 131 -7.87 8.43 -15.33
C LEU A 131 -6.71 8.67 -14.35
N VAL A 132 -6.01 7.60 -13.95
CA VAL A 132 -4.86 7.73 -13.05
C VAL A 132 -3.70 8.39 -13.77
N GLU A 133 -3.11 9.39 -13.13
CA GLU A 133 -1.90 10.07 -13.61
C GLU A 133 -0.77 9.88 -12.59
N ALA A 134 0.45 9.68 -13.09
CA ALA A 134 1.65 9.59 -12.26
C ALA A 134 2.73 10.51 -12.81
N ARG A 135 3.36 11.28 -11.92
CA ARG A 135 4.50 12.17 -12.21
C ARG A 135 5.62 11.88 -11.24
N PHE A 136 6.85 11.86 -11.74
CA PHE A 136 8.04 11.73 -10.92
C PHE A 136 8.99 12.90 -11.20
N GLU A 137 9.20 13.74 -10.18
CA GLU A 137 9.99 14.96 -10.29
C GLU A 137 10.68 15.24 -8.96
N ASP A 138 11.92 15.75 -9.02
CA ASP A 138 12.71 16.12 -7.84
C ASP A 138 12.83 15.03 -6.75
N GLY A 139 12.72 13.76 -7.15
CA GLY A 139 12.79 12.61 -6.25
C GLY A 139 11.48 12.30 -5.52
N VAL A 140 10.35 12.91 -5.92
CA VAL A 140 9.01 12.63 -5.39
C VAL A 140 8.14 12.05 -6.49
N LEU A 141 7.50 10.93 -6.18
CA LEU A 141 6.47 10.32 -7.03
C LEU A 141 5.11 10.82 -6.55
N THR A 142 4.36 11.46 -7.43
CA THR A 142 2.97 11.88 -7.19
C THR A 142 2.05 11.07 -8.09
N ILE A 143 1.09 10.37 -7.49
CA ILE A 143 0.04 9.61 -8.17
C ILE A 143 -1.29 10.28 -7.85
N ALA A 144 -2.02 10.69 -8.88
CA ALA A 144 -3.35 11.27 -8.77
C ALA A 144 -4.38 10.24 -9.24
N VAL A 145 -5.31 9.88 -8.36
CA VAL A 145 -6.40 8.94 -8.61
C VAL A 145 -7.72 9.70 -8.48
N PRO A 146 -8.35 10.10 -9.59
CA PRO A 146 -9.64 10.77 -9.55
C PRO A 146 -10.70 9.86 -8.91
N LEU A 147 -11.65 10.44 -8.19
CA LEU A 147 -12.81 9.74 -7.67
C LEU A 147 -14.00 9.94 -8.62
N MET A 148 -14.84 8.93 -8.81
CA MET A 148 -15.95 8.91 -9.77
C MET A 148 -17.02 9.98 -9.50
N GLY A 149 -17.03 10.58 -8.30
CA GLY A 149 -17.87 11.72 -7.93
C GLY A 149 -17.14 13.06 -7.80
N GLY A 150 -15.84 13.10 -8.08
CA GLY A 150 -14.98 14.26 -7.95
C GLY A 150 -14.87 15.09 -9.22
N GLU A 151 -15.06 16.40 -9.13
CA GLU A 151 -14.68 17.31 -10.22
C GLU A 151 -13.14 17.39 -10.27
N ALA A 152 -12.51 16.72 -11.25
CA ALA A 152 -11.09 16.89 -11.52
C ALA A 152 -10.80 18.36 -11.84
N GLN A 153 -10.21 19.10 -10.90
CA GLN A 153 -9.73 20.45 -11.16
C GLN A 153 -8.35 20.37 -11.81
N PRO A 154 -8.16 20.88 -13.04
CA PRO A 154 -6.84 20.97 -13.64
C PRO A 154 -6.02 22.01 -12.86
N GLY A 155 -4.81 21.62 -12.45
CA GLY A 155 -3.79 22.51 -11.90
C GLY A 155 -2.98 23.22 -12.98
#